data_AF-A0A7G8G7K5-F1
#
_entry.id   AF-A0A7G8G7K5-F1
#
_cell.length_a   1.000
_cell.length_b   1.000
_cell.length_c   1.000
_cell.angle_alpha   90.00
_cell.angle_beta   90.00
_cell.angle_gamma   90.00
#
_symmetry.space_group_name_H-M   'P 1'
#
loop_
_entity.id
_entity.type
_entity.pdbx_description
1 polymer ?
#
loop_
_entity_poly.entity_id
_entity_poly.type
_entity_poly.pdbx_seq_one_letter_code
_entity_poly.pdbx_strand_id
1 'polypeptide(L)'
;MRLVWKADDWCYLEAGESRDGLALLGPSYKAAGPHFAFHFYDRAEVDVVHDQLKASGVSVGAVHDHRDGTASFYFRDPDGNWLEMLYEPPGGIPSNQMEASAGVS
;
A
#
# COMPACT_ATOMS: atom_id res chain seq x y z
N MET A 1 -14.41 -10.80 -0.29
CA MET A 1 -12.99 -10.46 -0.56
C MET A 1 -12.45 -11.38 -1.64
N ARG A 2 -11.56 -10.88 -2.50
CA ARG A 2 -10.91 -11.59 -3.60
C ARG A 2 -9.39 -11.56 -3.39
N LEU A 3 -8.72 -12.70 -3.51
CA LEU A 3 -7.26 -12.77 -3.54
C LEU A 3 -6.74 -12.16 -4.85
N VAL A 4 -5.85 -11.17 -4.77
CA VAL A 4 -5.29 -10.49 -5.96
C VAL A 4 -3.77 -10.59 -6.05
N TRP A 5 -3.10 -10.95 -4.96
CA TRP A 5 -1.66 -11.26 -4.95
C TRP A 5 -1.36 -12.34 -3.93
N LYS A 6 -0.42 -13.23 -4.27
CA LYS A 6 0.05 -14.27 -3.36
C LYS A 6 1.54 -14.51 -3.55
N ALA A 7 2.26 -14.50 -2.44
CA ALA A 7 3.62 -15.02 -2.32
C ALA A 7 3.66 -16.14 -1.25
N ASP A 8 4.83 -16.71 -1.02
CA ASP A 8 5.02 -17.78 -0.03
C ASP A 8 4.76 -17.30 1.41
N ASP A 9 5.03 -16.02 1.70
CA ASP A 9 5.03 -15.47 3.06
C ASP A 9 4.07 -14.30 3.26
N TRP A 10 3.30 -13.89 2.25
CA TRP A 10 2.19 -12.95 2.40
C TRP A 10 1.21 -12.99 1.23
N CYS A 11 0.01 -12.44 1.42
CA CYS A 11 -0.96 -12.26 0.35
C CYS A 11 -1.75 -10.95 0.49
N TYR A 12 -2.37 -10.51 -0.60
CA TYR A 12 -3.22 -9.31 -0.64
C TYR A 12 -4.62 -9.67 -1.14
N LEU A 13 -5.63 -9.20 -0.41
CA LEU A 13 -7.04 -9.34 -0.74
C LEU A 13 -7.69 -7.98 -0.97
N GLU A 14 -8.68 -7.93 -1.87
CA GLU A 14 -9.51 -6.76 -2.10
C GLU A 14 -10.99 -7.04 -1.76
N ALA A 15 -11.70 -6.03 -1.26
CA ALA A 15 -13.14 -6.09 -1.00
C ALA A 15 -13.93 -5.10 -1.87
N GLY A 16 -15.03 -5.57 -2.46
CA GLY A 16 -15.99 -4.72 -3.16
C GLY A 16 -15.45 -4.00 -4.40
N GLU A 17 -16.21 -3.04 -4.88
CA GLU A 17 -15.83 -2.18 -6.02
C GLU A 17 -14.83 -1.09 -5.60
N SER A 18 -14.81 -0.73 -4.32
CA SER A 18 -13.83 0.20 -3.71
C SER A 18 -12.40 -0.35 -3.72
N ARG A 19 -12.26 -1.68 -3.87
CA ARG A 19 -10.97 -2.40 -3.79
C ARG A 19 -10.26 -2.19 -2.46
N ASP A 20 -11.01 -2.13 -1.36
CA ASP A 20 -10.42 -2.00 -0.02
C ASP A 20 -9.47 -3.17 0.25
N GLY A 21 -8.23 -2.85 0.61
CA GLY A 21 -7.12 -3.79 0.71
C GLY A 21 -6.98 -4.45 2.08
N LEU A 22 -6.58 -5.72 2.08
CA LEU A 22 -6.11 -6.43 3.27
C LEU A 22 -4.87 -7.26 2.92
N ALA A 23 -3.72 -6.86 3.47
CA ALA A 23 -2.50 -7.67 3.45
C ALA A 23 -2.49 -8.63 4.65
N LEU A 24 -2.29 -9.93 4.38
CA LEU A 24 -2.06 -10.93 5.41
C LEU A 24 -0.59 -11.35 5.36
N LEU A 25 0.12 -11.12 6.46
CA LEU A 25 1.56 -11.39 6.56
C LEU A 25 1.78 -12.72 7.30
N GLY A 26 2.59 -13.59 6.73
CA GLY A 26 3.00 -14.84 7.34
C GLY A 26 3.93 -14.62 8.54
N PRO A 27 4.07 -15.62 9.44
CA PRO A 27 4.88 -15.49 10.66
C PRO A 27 6.36 -15.14 10.42
N SER A 28 6.88 -15.50 9.24
CA SER A 28 8.27 -15.28 8.83
C SER A 28 8.47 -13.98 8.04
N TYR A 29 7.41 -13.22 7.74
CA TYR A 29 7.54 -11.97 6.98
C TYR A 29 8.31 -10.92 7.78
N LYS A 30 9.31 -10.29 7.18
CA LYS A 30 10.21 -9.31 7.84
C LYS A 30 10.36 -7.99 7.10
N ALA A 31 9.81 -7.86 5.89
CA ALA A 31 10.02 -6.66 5.07
C ALA A 31 9.27 -5.44 5.64
N ALA A 32 8.10 -5.64 6.24
CA ALA A 32 7.32 -4.60 6.90
C ALA A 32 6.58 -5.16 8.13
N GLY A 33 6.33 -4.28 9.11
CA GLY A 33 5.43 -4.57 10.24
C GLY A 33 3.97 -4.24 9.92
N PRO A 34 3.03 -4.58 10.82
CA PRO A 34 1.62 -4.20 10.66
C PRO A 34 1.43 -2.68 10.59
N HIS A 35 0.60 -2.23 9.66
CA HIS A 35 0.30 -0.82 9.43
C HIS A 35 -1.10 -0.65 8.85
N PHE A 36 -1.61 0.59 8.88
CA PHE A 36 -2.79 0.99 8.13
C PHE A 36 -2.37 1.86 6.94
N ALA A 37 -2.89 1.55 5.77
CA ALA A 37 -2.69 2.35 4.58
C ALA A 37 -3.92 3.20 4.27
N PHE A 38 -3.70 4.44 3.82
CA PHE A 38 -4.73 5.27 3.21
C PHE A 38 -4.45 5.38 1.72
N HIS A 39 -5.45 5.02 0.91
CA HIS A 39 -5.31 4.97 -0.54
C HIS A 39 -5.58 6.34 -1.16
N PHE A 40 -4.71 6.72 -2.07
CA PHE A 40 -4.81 7.92 -2.90
C PHE A 40 -4.99 7.50 -4.36
N TYR A 41 -5.89 8.18 -5.08
CA TYR A 41 -6.12 7.96 -6.51
C TYR A 41 -5.26 8.86 -7.39
N ASP A 42 -4.68 9.92 -6.82
CA ASP A 42 -3.75 10.81 -7.48
C ASP A 42 -2.40 10.77 -6.77
N ARG A 43 -1.35 10.53 -7.54
CA ARG A 43 0.04 10.50 -7.07
C ARG A 43 0.45 11.84 -6.46
N ALA A 44 -0.04 12.96 -7.00
CA ALA A 44 0.31 14.29 -6.51
C ALA A 44 -0.25 14.57 -5.10
N GLU A 45 -1.38 13.96 -4.74
CA GLU A 45 -1.98 14.13 -3.41
C GLU A 45 -1.11 13.54 -2.30
N VAL A 46 -0.32 12.50 -2.59
CA VAL A 46 0.66 11.94 -1.65
C VAL A 46 1.72 12.98 -1.28
N ASP A 47 2.25 13.72 -2.27
CA ASP A 47 3.24 14.77 -2.01
C ASP A 47 2.63 15.94 -1.24
N VAL A 48 1.40 16.33 -1.57
CA VAL A 48 0.67 17.39 -0.86
C VAL A 48 0.49 17.04 0.62
N VAL A 49 0.06 15.82 0.94
CA VAL A 49 -0.12 15.38 2.33
C VAL A 49 1.23 15.23 3.04
N HIS A 50 2.26 14.76 2.34
CA HIS A 50 3.63 14.69 2.87
C HIS A 50 4.12 16.06 3.35
N ASP A 51 4.01 17.07 2.48
CA ASP A 51 4.45 18.44 2.78
C ASP A 51 3.65 19.06 3.92
N GLN A 52 2.33 18.82 3.97
CA GLN A 52 1.46 19.31 5.05
C GLN A 52 1.83 18.69 6.40
N LEU A 53 2.05 17.37 6.46
CA LEU A 53 2.46 16.69 7.69
C LEU A 53 3.83 17.17 8.15
N LYS A 54 4.78 17.30 7.23
CA LYS A 54 6.12 17.82 7.53
C LYS A 54 6.06 19.26 8.05
N ALA A 55 5.25 20.12 7.42
CA ALA A 55 5.06 21.51 7.84
C ALA A 55 4.39 21.64 9.22
N SER A 56 3.56 20.66 9.60
CA SER A 56 2.96 20.60 10.94
C SER A 56 3.87 19.99 12.02
N GLY A 57 5.11 19.63 11.66
CA GLY A 57 6.11 19.10 12.58
C GLY A 57 6.05 17.59 12.80
N VAL A 58 5.26 16.87 12.01
CA VAL A 58 5.23 15.40 12.03
C VAL A 58 6.50 14.85 11.38
N SER A 59 7.13 13.87 12.03
CA SER A 59 8.25 13.14 11.43
C SER A 59 7.72 12.15 10.40
N VAL A 60 7.95 12.46 9.12
CA VAL A 60 7.56 11.62 7.99
C VAL A 60 8.80 11.06 7.29
N GLY A 61 8.71 9.82 6.79
CA GLY A 61 9.71 9.22 5.92
C GLY A 61 9.78 9.90 4.55
N ALA A 62 10.72 9.51 3.70
CA ALA A 62 10.75 9.98 2.31
C ALA A 62 9.60 9.37 1.51
N VAL A 63 9.11 10.09 0.50
CA VAL A 63 8.24 9.52 -0.52
C VAL A 63 9.08 8.63 -1.44
N HIS A 64 8.60 7.42 -1.67
CA HIS A 64 9.24 6.42 -2.52
C HIS A 64 8.32 6.09 -3.68
N ASP A 65 8.82 6.26 -4.91
CA ASP A 65 8.18 5.71 -6.11
C ASP A 65 8.67 4.28 -6.33
N HIS A 66 7.72 3.36 -6.49
CA HIS A 66 7.99 1.94 -6.71
C HIS A 66 7.95 1.59 -8.19
N ARG A 67 8.65 0.51 -8.56
CA ARG A 67 8.77 0.08 -9.98
C ARG A 67 7.45 -0.36 -10.60
N ASP A 68 6.46 -0.71 -9.77
CA ASP A 68 5.14 -1.13 -10.18
C ASP A 68 4.15 0.03 -10.38
N GLY A 69 4.63 1.28 -10.22
CA GLY A 69 3.85 2.49 -10.40
C GLY A 69 3.12 2.96 -9.13
N THR A 70 3.19 2.22 -8.02
CA THR A 70 2.74 2.72 -6.72
C THR A 70 3.73 3.73 -6.16
N ALA A 71 3.28 4.55 -5.21
CA ALA A 71 4.18 5.40 -4.44
C ALA A 71 3.68 5.54 -3.01
N SER A 72 4.60 5.60 -2.06
CA SER A 72 4.19 5.74 -0.67
C SER A 72 5.23 6.39 0.24
N PHE A 73 4.78 6.82 1.41
CA PHE A 73 5.64 7.12 2.54
C PHE A 73 4.99 6.66 3.84
N TYR A 74 5.84 6.50 4.86
CA TYR A 74 5.44 6.02 6.17
C TYR A 74 5.69 7.07 7.25
N PHE A 75 4.85 7.06 8.27
CA PHE A 75 5.04 7.80 9.51
C PHE A 75 4.35 7.07 10.67
N ARG A 76 4.54 7.57 11.89
CA ARG A 76 3.81 7.08 13.06
C ARG A 76 2.82 8.11 13.55
N ASP A 77 1.64 7.65 13.92
CA ASP A 77 0.69 8.47 14.66
C ASP A 77 1.16 8.69 16.13
N PRO A 78 0.46 9.53 16.92
CA PRO A 78 0.84 9.78 18.31
C PRO A 78 0.81 8.55 19.23
N ASP A 79 0.05 7.52 18.88
CA ASP A 79 -0.03 6.25 19.62
C ASP A 79 1.06 5.25 19.17
N GLY A 80 1.85 5.61 18.16
CA GLY A 80 2.96 4.83 17.63
C GLY A 80 2.57 3.83 16.55
N ASN A 81 1.32 3.85 16.06
CA ASN A 81 0.89 3.00 14.94
C ASN A 81 1.58 3.45 13.65
N TRP A 82 1.98 2.49 12.83
CA TRP A 82 2.48 2.78 11.50
C TRP A 82 1.34 3.10 10.54
N LEU A 83 1.45 4.25 9.89
CA LEU A 83 0.57 4.69 8.82
C LEU A 83 1.35 4.78 7.51
N GLU A 84 0.71 4.38 6.42
CA GLU A 84 1.20 4.51 5.06
C GLU A 84 0.25 5.37 4.23
N MET A 85 0.78 6.40 3.57
CA MET A 85 0.04 7.09 2.51
C MET A 85 0.41 6.41 1.19
N LEU A 86 -0.53 5.71 0.56
CA LEU A 86 -0.28 4.85 -0.59
C LEU A 86 -1.06 5.34 -1.81
N TYR A 87 -0.34 5.72 -2.87
CA TYR A 87 -0.91 5.85 -4.20
C TYR A 87 -0.92 4.49 -4.91
N GLU A 88 -2.09 4.08 -5.39
CA GLU A 88 -2.23 2.95 -6.31
C GLU A 88 -2.75 3.44 -7.67
N PRO A 89 -2.14 3.02 -8.80
CA PRO A 89 -2.67 3.34 -10.12
C PRO A 89 -4.10 2.81 -10.32
N PRO A 90 -4.96 3.46 -11.14
CA PRO A 90 -6.34 3.01 -11.38
C PRO A 90 -6.47 1.57 -11.89
N GLY A 91 -5.43 1.07 -12.56
CA GLY A 91 -5.34 -0.31 -13.03
C GLY A 91 -4.94 -1.33 -11.95
N GLY A 92 -4.62 -0.89 -10.73
CA GLY A 92 -3.93 -1.71 -9.75
C GLY A 92 -2.47 -1.97 -10.13
N ILE A 93 -1.80 -2.77 -9.31
CA ILE A 93 -0.39 -3.14 -9.52
C ILE A 93 -0.32 -4.14 -10.71
N PRO A 94 0.35 -3.81 -11.82
CA PRO A 94 0.34 -4.65 -13.01
C PRO A 94 0.84 -6.08 -12.79
N SER A 95 1.84 -6.29 -11.91
CA SER A 95 2.34 -7.62 -11.57
C SER A 95 1.27 -8.51 -10.91
N ASN A 96 0.31 -7.91 -10.20
CA ASN A 96 -0.77 -8.62 -9.54
C ASN A 96 -1.83 -9.12 -10.53
N GLN A 97 -1.90 -8.52 -11.72
CA GLN A 97 -2.89 -8.87 -12.73
C GLN A 97 -2.46 -10.04 -13.63
N MET A 98 -1.15 -10.25 -13.81
CA MET A 98 -0.63 -11.32 -14.67
C MET A 98 -0.90 -12.71 -14.09
N GLU A 99 -0.78 -12.93 -12.78
CA GLU A 99 -1.04 -14.23 -12.17
C GLU A 99 -2.54 -14.59 -12.11
N ALA A 100 -3.42 -13.60 -11.93
CA ALA A 100 -4.87 -13.83 -11.92
C ALA A 100 -5.38 -14.41 -13.26
N SER A 101 -4.70 -14.09 -14.37
CA SER A 101 -4.99 -14.65 -15.69
C SER A 101 -4.42 -16.05 -15.92
N ALA A 102 -3.41 -16.47 -15.14
CA ALA A 102 -2.76 -17.78 -15.25
C ALA A 102 -3.47 -18.88 -14.43
N GLY A 103 -4.37 -18.51 -13.51
CA GLY A 103 -5.14 -19.43 -12.67
C GLY A 103 -6.49 -19.88 -13.26
N VAL A 104 -6.80 -19.54 -14.51
CA VAL A 104 -7.98 -20.03 -15.23
C VAL A 104 -7.52 -21.06 -16.28
N SER A 105 -7.27 -22.29 -15.83
CA SER A 105 -7.18 -23.48 -16.68
C SER A 105 -7.80 -24.67 -15.99
#